data_AF-W7T1B0-F1
#
_entry.id   AF-W7T1B0-F1
#
_cell.length_a   1.000
_cell.length_b   1.000
_cell.length_c   1.000
_cell.angle_alpha   90.00
_cell.angle_beta   90.00
_cell.angle_gamma   90.00
#
_symmetry.space_group_name_H-M   'P 1'
#
loop_
_entity.id
_entity.type
_entity.pdbx_description
1 polymer ?
#
loop_
_entity_poly.entity_id
_entity_poly.type
_entity_poly.pdbx_seq_one_letter_code
_entity_poly.pdbx_strand_id
1 'polypeptide(L)'
;MQPVAESGADKVCVLSTRTGGIVGTITVGLFPHGIAASPDGRFLYVANTGPDTGAGGSESVSVIDAKTNTVVGEISVGLAPQSVSVSPDSSILYVSCQDGLWIVDTASRRVRACLPGLAKAHGITACPGGRHVYVANTWHDSVSLVDSASHAVKATIDVGRSPWNIAFRPDGSAAYVTNANSDTVSVIDTSRRAVTATVQVGHIPTGITATHDQIWVTNNASSTVSKIDAATLKVVATTPLGLSTEPAAVVLV
;
A
#
# COMPACT_ATOMS: atom_id res chain seq x y z
N MET A 1 -6.58 7.95 -16.58
CA MET A 1 -6.02 9.02 -15.73
C MET A 1 -5.73 8.39 -14.38
N GLN A 2 -4.66 8.77 -13.72
CA GLN A 2 -4.14 8.05 -12.54
C GLN A 2 -3.89 9.02 -11.39
N PRO A 3 -4.43 8.76 -10.20
CA PRO A 3 -4.20 9.59 -9.04
C PRO A 3 -2.86 9.25 -8.36
N VAL A 4 -2.26 10.24 -7.72
CA VAL A 4 -0.97 10.22 -7.06
C VAL A 4 -1.07 11.04 -5.77
N ALA A 5 -0.82 10.43 -4.62
CA ALA A 5 -0.87 11.16 -3.34
C ALA A 5 0.43 11.93 -3.08
N GLU A 6 0.30 13.14 -2.54
CA GLU A 6 1.41 14.01 -2.17
C GLU A 6 1.49 14.14 -0.65
N SER A 7 2.48 13.48 -0.04
CA SER A 7 2.73 13.57 1.40
C SER A 7 3.25 14.97 1.76
N GLY A 8 2.72 15.55 2.84
CA GLY A 8 3.06 16.92 3.27
C GLY A 8 2.14 18.02 2.75
N ALA A 9 1.26 17.71 1.79
CA ALA A 9 0.22 18.60 1.28
C ALA A 9 -1.18 18.14 1.75
N ASP A 10 -2.24 18.84 1.33
CA ASP A 10 -3.65 18.45 1.49
C ASP A 10 -4.24 17.97 0.15
N LYS A 11 -3.41 17.35 -0.71
CA LYS A 11 -3.74 17.12 -2.13
C LYS A 11 -3.35 15.75 -2.67
N VAL A 12 -4.11 15.32 -3.68
CA VAL A 12 -3.80 14.21 -4.59
C VAL A 12 -3.71 14.78 -6.01
N CYS A 13 -2.61 14.52 -6.69
CA CYS A 13 -2.40 14.89 -8.09
C CYS A 13 -3.03 13.86 -9.03
N VAL A 14 -3.54 14.31 -10.18
CA VAL A 14 -4.05 13.44 -11.24
C VAL A 14 -3.06 13.48 -12.40
N LEU A 15 -2.47 12.34 -12.72
CA LEU A 15 -1.52 12.10 -13.78
C LEU A 15 -2.21 11.56 -15.04
N SER A 16 -1.82 12.06 -16.21
CA SER A 16 -2.18 11.47 -17.49
C SER A 16 -1.13 10.44 -17.90
N THR A 17 -1.56 9.19 -18.07
CA THR A 17 -0.68 8.11 -18.58
C THR A 17 -0.29 8.27 -20.04
N ARG A 18 -1.02 9.08 -20.80
CA ARG A 18 -0.71 9.37 -22.20
C ARG A 18 0.45 10.36 -22.33
N THR A 19 0.49 11.35 -21.43
CA THR A 19 1.42 12.48 -21.53
C THR A 19 2.49 12.46 -20.44
N GLY A 20 2.32 11.65 -19.40
CA GLY A 20 3.19 11.63 -18.22
C GLY A 20 3.13 12.90 -17.36
N GLY A 21 2.17 13.79 -17.63
CA GLY A 21 2.04 15.08 -16.94
C GLY A 21 0.87 15.12 -15.96
N ILE A 22 0.98 15.97 -14.93
CA ILE A 22 -0.12 16.29 -14.02
C ILE A 22 -1.18 17.09 -14.80
N VAL A 23 -2.43 16.65 -14.72
CA VAL A 23 -3.59 17.24 -15.40
C VAL A 23 -4.64 17.80 -14.45
N GLY A 24 -4.44 17.63 -13.13
CA GLY A 24 -5.34 18.15 -12.11
C GLY A 24 -4.86 17.85 -10.71
N THR A 25 -5.50 18.46 -9.72
CA THR A 25 -5.31 18.16 -8.29
C THR A 25 -6.66 18.06 -7.60
N ILE A 26 -6.74 17.23 -6.57
CA ILE A 26 -7.92 16.98 -5.74
C ILE A 26 -7.53 17.29 -4.31
N THR A 27 -8.20 18.25 -3.67
CA THR A 27 -8.01 18.52 -2.25
C THR A 27 -8.64 17.41 -1.41
N VAL A 28 -7.88 16.88 -0.47
CA VAL A 28 -8.24 15.80 0.47
C VAL A 28 -7.93 16.25 1.90
N GLY A 29 -7.96 15.31 2.86
CA GLY A 29 -7.57 15.61 4.23
C GLY A 29 -6.07 15.86 4.40
N LEU A 30 -5.66 16.10 5.65
CA LEU A 30 -4.30 16.50 5.99
C LEU A 30 -3.30 15.36 5.81
N PHE A 31 -2.16 15.66 5.16
CA PHE A 31 -1.03 14.75 4.96
C PHE A 31 -1.46 13.38 4.39
N PRO A 32 -1.99 13.36 3.14
CA PRO A 32 -2.40 12.13 2.51
C PRO A 32 -1.18 11.25 2.25
N HIS A 33 -1.27 9.97 2.60
CA HIS A 33 -0.14 9.05 2.49
C HIS A 33 -0.49 7.87 1.58
N GLY A 34 -1.32 6.95 2.06
CA GLY A 34 -1.81 5.82 1.27
C GLY A 34 -2.97 6.19 0.36
N ILE A 35 -2.96 5.66 -0.86
CA ILE A 35 -4.09 5.77 -1.80
C ILE A 35 -4.36 4.41 -2.46
N ALA A 36 -5.63 4.06 -2.63
CA ALA A 36 -6.05 2.85 -3.34
C ALA A 36 -7.30 3.10 -4.17
N ALA A 37 -7.35 2.52 -5.37
CA ALA A 37 -8.55 2.49 -6.19
C ALA A 37 -9.39 1.25 -5.88
N SER A 38 -10.72 1.38 -5.93
CA SER A 38 -11.59 0.21 -5.94
C SER A 38 -11.44 -0.55 -7.27
N PRO A 39 -11.38 -1.88 -7.26
CA PRO A 39 -11.28 -2.68 -8.49
C PRO A 39 -12.40 -2.46 -9.50
N ASP A 40 -13.58 -2.02 -9.04
CA ASP A 40 -14.70 -1.64 -9.92
C ASP A 40 -14.53 -0.26 -10.59
N GLY A 41 -13.43 0.45 -10.30
CA GLY A 41 -13.08 1.75 -10.88
C GLY A 41 -13.97 2.90 -10.44
N ARG A 42 -14.82 2.72 -9.41
CA ARG A 42 -15.78 3.75 -8.98
C ARG A 42 -15.18 4.76 -8.03
N PHE A 43 -14.34 4.32 -7.09
CA PHE A 43 -13.84 5.17 -6.02
C PHE A 43 -12.33 5.06 -5.85
N LEU A 44 -11.74 6.15 -5.36
CA LEU A 44 -10.40 6.16 -4.77
C LEU A 44 -10.56 6.45 -3.27
N TYR A 45 -9.73 5.79 -2.47
CA TYR A 45 -9.66 5.99 -1.04
C TYR A 45 -8.29 6.55 -0.70
N VAL A 46 -8.25 7.58 0.14
CA VAL A 46 -7.01 8.28 0.51
C VAL A 46 -6.91 8.35 2.02
N ALA A 47 -5.90 7.73 2.60
CA ALA A 47 -5.60 7.81 4.01
C ALA A 47 -5.05 9.19 4.35
N ASN A 48 -5.76 9.94 5.19
CA ASN A 48 -5.34 11.24 5.66
C ASN A 48 -4.65 11.06 7.01
N THR A 49 -3.33 10.96 7.00
CA THR A 49 -2.53 10.59 8.18
C THR A 49 -2.59 11.68 9.26
N GLY A 50 -2.65 12.96 8.85
CA GLY A 50 -2.25 14.07 9.71
C GLY A 50 -0.72 14.11 9.90
N PRO A 51 -0.19 14.99 10.77
CA PRO A 51 1.25 15.13 10.96
C PRO A 51 1.90 13.81 11.43
N ASP A 52 2.98 13.40 10.76
CA ASP A 52 3.70 12.13 10.98
C ASP A 52 4.26 11.96 12.41
N THR A 53 4.38 13.04 13.20
CA THR A 53 4.86 13.00 14.58
C THR A 53 4.08 13.96 15.50
N GLY A 54 3.54 13.44 16.60
CA GLY A 54 2.93 14.24 17.68
C GLY A 54 1.41 14.09 17.84
N ALA A 55 0.84 14.82 18.80
CA ALA A 55 -0.61 14.96 18.94
C ALA A 55 -1.17 15.74 17.74
N GLY A 56 -2.30 15.29 17.18
CA GLY A 56 -2.94 15.94 16.03
C GLY A 56 -3.04 15.10 14.76
N GLY A 57 -2.72 13.80 14.81
CA GLY A 57 -3.02 12.85 13.72
C GLY A 57 -4.50 12.88 13.32
N SER A 58 -4.79 12.59 12.05
CA SER A 58 -6.16 12.52 11.53
C SER A 58 -6.73 11.11 11.70
N GLU A 59 -8.04 10.99 11.65
CA GLU A 59 -8.80 9.73 11.78
C GLU A 59 -9.68 9.51 10.53
N SER A 60 -9.31 10.10 9.39
CA SER A 60 -10.15 10.10 8.20
C SER A 60 -9.51 9.45 6.98
N VAL A 61 -10.36 8.83 6.17
CA VAL A 61 -10.07 8.43 4.79
C VAL A 61 -11.00 9.19 3.86
N SER A 62 -10.45 9.96 2.93
CA SER A 62 -11.26 10.63 1.90
C SER A 62 -11.71 9.63 0.83
N VAL A 63 -12.97 9.74 0.41
CA VAL A 63 -13.57 8.94 -0.67
C VAL A 63 -13.76 9.84 -1.88
N ILE A 64 -13.10 9.51 -2.98
CA ILE A 64 -13.12 10.29 -4.22
C ILE A 64 -13.87 9.48 -5.28
N ASP A 65 -14.79 10.11 -6.00
CA ASP A 65 -15.37 9.53 -7.22
C ASP A 65 -14.32 9.57 -8.34
N ALA A 66 -13.95 8.40 -8.85
CA ALA A 66 -12.85 8.25 -9.80
C ALA A 66 -13.20 8.79 -11.21
N LYS A 67 -14.49 8.96 -11.52
CA LYS A 67 -14.94 9.51 -12.80
C LYS A 67 -14.93 11.03 -12.79
N THR A 68 -15.37 11.64 -11.69
CA THR A 68 -15.46 13.10 -11.57
C THR A 68 -14.23 13.73 -10.92
N ASN A 69 -13.33 12.93 -10.32
CA ASN A 69 -12.18 13.40 -9.54
C ASN A 69 -12.60 14.36 -8.40
N THR A 70 -13.69 14.05 -7.71
CA THR A 70 -14.22 14.86 -6.61
C THR A 70 -14.36 14.06 -5.34
N VAL A 71 -14.03 14.65 -4.18
CA VAL A 71 -14.32 14.05 -2.87
C VAL A 71 -15.84 13.99 -2.67
N VAL A 72 -16.37 12.79 -2.43
CA VAL A 72 -17.80 12.48 -2.24
C VAL A 72 -18.12 12.00 -0.82
N GLY A 73 -17.15 12.08 0.09
CA GLY A 73 -17.33 11.83 1.51
C GLY A 73 -16.05 11.41 2.19
N GLU A 74 -16.18 11.11 3.48
CA GLU A 74 -15.09 10.64 4.32
C GLU A 74 -15.54 9.43 5.14
N ILE A 75 -14.57 8.63 5.55
CA ILE A 75 -14.74 7.48 6.44
C ILE A 75 -13.92 7.75 7.70
N SER A 76 -14.55 7.69 8.86
CA SER A 76 -13.85 7.72 10.15
C SER A 76 -13.25 6.36 10.47
N VAL A 77 -11.96 6.33 10.75
CA VAL A 77 -11.14 5.15 11.09
C VAL A 77 -10.32 5.45 12.36
N GLY A 78 -9.28 4.66 12.64
CA GLY A 78 -8.38 4.91 13.75
C GLY A 78 -7.33 5.99 13.48
N LEU A 79 -6.56 6.29 14.51
CA LEU A 79 -5.57 7.36 14.53
C LEU A 79 -4.46 7.15 13.50
N ALA A 80 -4.15 8.22 12.75
CA ALA A 80 -3.08 8.30 11.77
C ALA A 80 -3.13 7.14 10.75
N PRO A 81 -4.16 7.09 9.88
CA PRO A 81 -4.22 6.08 8.83
C PRO A 81 -3.06 6.27 7.86
N GLN A 82 -2.32 5.21 7.55
CA GLN A 82 -1.08 5.27 6.75
C GLN A 82 -1.24 4.66 5.36
N SER A 83 -1.90 3.50 5.26
CA SER A 83 -2.10 2.77 4.01
C SER A 83 -3.53 2.27 3.91
N VAL A 84 -4.00 2.13 2.68
CA VAL A 84 -5.34 1.65 2.34
C VAL A 84 -5.24 0.55 1.30
N SER A 85 -6.12 -0.45 1.40
CA SER A 85 -6.25 -1.51 0.40
C SER A 85 -7.71 -1.91 0.25
N VAL A 86 -8.18 -2.08 -0.99
CA VAL A 86 -9.56 -2.49 -1.28
C VAL A 86 -9.57 -3.97 -1.65
N SER A 87 -10.56 -4.71 -1.15
CA SER A 87 -10.76 -6.12 -1.54
C SER A 87 -11.03 -6.25 -3.05
N PRO A 88 -10.68 -7.40 -3.67
CA PRO A 88 -10.88 -7.61 -5.11
C PRO A 88 -12.32 -7.44 -5.62
N ASP A 89 -13.30 -7.66 -4.75
CA ASP A 89 -14.73 -7.49 -5.02
C ASP A 89 -15.25 -6.07 -4.71
N SER A 90 -14.36 -5.14 -4.37
CA SER A 90 -14.66 -3.75 -3.99
C SER A 90 -15.53 -3.59 -2.73
N SER A 91 -15.79 -4.65 -1.96
CA SER A 91 -16.77 -4.64 -0.85
C SER A 91 -16.19 -4.19 0.49
N ILE A 92 -14.88 -4.37 0.69
CA ILE A 92 -14.18 -4.07 1.94
C ILE A 92 -12.97 -3.17 1.68
N LEU A 93 -12.85 -2.12 2.49
CA LEU A 93 -11.67 -1.30 2.60
C LEU A 93 -10.92 -1.68 3.89
N TYR A 94 -9.65 -1.96 3.75
CA TYR A 94 -8.71 -2.17 4.85
C TYR A 94 -7.88 -0.90 5.01
N VAL A 95 -7.65 -0.49 6.26
CA VAL A 95 -6.90 0.73 6.59
C VAL A 95 -5.94 0.43 7.72
N SER A 96 -4.64 0.63 7.51
CA SER A 96 -3.65 0.54 8.59
C SER A 96 -3.59 1.86 9.35
N CYS A 97 -3.74 1.78 10.66
CA CYS A 97 -3.70 2.91 11.57
C CYS A 97 -2.68 2.66 12.68
N GLN A 98 -2.32 3.73 13.41
CA GLN A 98 -1.42 3.64 14.56
C GLN A 98 -1.98 2.75 15.67
N ASP A 99 -3.30 2.64 15.79
CA ASP A 99 -4.03 1.90 16.82
C ASP A 99 -4.53 0.51 16.38
N GLY A 100 -4.49 0.18 15.08
CA GLY A 100 -4.90 -1.13 14.59
C GLY A 100 -5.11 -1.20 13.07
N LEU A 101 -5.51 -2.38 12.59
CA LEU A 101 -6.07 -2.55 11.24
C LEU A 101 -7.58 -2.36 11.30
N TRP A 102 -8.09 -1.38 10.57
CA TRP A 102 -9.52 -1.08 10.48
C TRP A 102 -10.11 -1.69 9.21
N ILE A 103 -11.28 -2.28 9.34
CA ILE A 103 -11.99 -2.99 8.28
C ILE A 103 -13.33 -2.27 8.08
N VAL A 104 -13.56 -1.76 6.88
CA VAL A 104 -14.68 -0.88 6.55
C VAL A 104 -15.49 -1.48 5.41
N ASP A 105 -16.80 -1.48 5.55
CA ASP A 105 -17.74 -1.79 4.48
C ASP A 105 -17.81 -0.62 3.49
N THR A 106 -17.44 -0.83 2.23
CA THR A 106 -17.32 0.27 1.25
C THR A 106 -18.67 0.85 0.85
N ALA A 107 -19.72 0.03 0.83
CA ALA A 107 -21.06 0.44 0.42
C ALA A 107 -21.72 1.35 1.46
N SER A 108 -21.65 0.96 2.73
CA SER A 108 -22.21 1.74 3.84
C SER A 108 -21.24 2.78 4.42
N ARG A 109 -19.94 2.67 4.09
CA ARG A 109 -18.85 3.48 4.65
C ARG A 109 -18.71 3.34 6.17
N ARG A 110 -19.13 2.20 6.72
CA ARG A 110 -19.12 1.93 8.16
C ARG A 110 -18.05 0.91 8.53
N VAL A 111 -17.41 1.14 9.66
CA VAL A 111 -16.46 0.20 10.27
C VAL A 111 -17.18 -1.09 10.65
N ARG A 112 -16.62 -2.23 10.24
CA ARG A 112 -17.04 -3.58 10.59
C ARG A 112 -16.23 -4.17 11.75
N ALA A 113 -14.93 -3.90 11.76
CA ALA A 113 -14.02 -4.42 12.79
C ALA A 113 -12.76 -3.54 12.89
N CYS A 114 -12.11 -3.64 14.06
CA CYS A 114 -10.75 -3.16 14.28
C CYS A 114 -9.94 -4.31 14.89
N LEU A 115 -8.70 -4.48 14.42
CA LEU A 115 -7.74 -5.45 14.95
C LEU A 115 -6.57 -4.70 15.62
N PRO A 116 -6.65 -4.43 16.94
CA PRO A 116 -5.62 -3.66 17.65
C PRO A 116 -4.25 -4.35 17.69
N GLY A 117 -4.21 -5.68 17.55
CA GLY A 117 -2.97 -6.45 17.49
C GLY A 117 -2.11 -6.16 16.25
N LEU A 118 -2.63 -5.40 15.29
CA LEU A 118 -1.93 -4.95 14.07
C LEU A 118 -1.65 -3.44 14.08
N ALA A 119 -1.65 -2.83 15.26
CA ALA A 119 -1.30 -1.43 15.46
C ALA A 119 0.09 -1.09 14.89
N LYS A 120 0.23 0.10 14.29
CA LYS A 120 1.49 0.61 13.72
C LYS A 120 2.06 -0.24 12.58
N ALA A 121 1.24 -1.11 11.98
CA ALA A 121 1.56 -1.70 10.69
C ALA A 121 1.55 -0.62 9.61
N HIS A 122 2.37 -0.79 8.57
CA HIS A 122 2.47 0.17 7.48
C HIS A 122 1.70 -0.33 6.25
N GLY A 123 2.35 -1.09 5.37
CA GLY A 123 1.76 -1.57 4.13
C GLY A 123 0.70 -2.64 4.36
N ILE A 124 -0.42 -2.51 3.66
CA ILE A 124 -1.51 -3.49 3.65
C ILE A 124 -1.92 -3.80 2.22
N THR A 125 -2.16 -5.07 1.91
CA THR A 125 -2.58 -5.46 0.56
C THR A 125 -3.52 -6.66 0.61
N ALA A 126 -4.72 -6.49 0.05
CA ALA A 126 -5.64 -7.58 -0.17
C ALA A 126 -5.09 -8.53 -1.25
N CYS A 127 -5.08 -9.83 -0.97
CA CYS A 127 -4.68 -10.84 -1.93
C CYS A 127 -5.67 -10.84 -3.12
N PRO A 128 -5.21 -10.93 -4.39
CA PRO A 128 -6.09 -11.00 -5.56
C PRO A 128 -7.16 -12.11 -5.49
N GLY A 129 -6.86 -13.22 -4.80
CA GLY A 129 -7.81 -14.31 -4.58
C GLY A 129 -8.87 -14.03 -3.49
N GLY A 130 -8.88 -12.85 -2.87
CA GLY A 130 -9.91 -12.39 -1.94
C GLY A 130 -9.94 -13.06 -0.56
N ARG A 131 -9.15 -14.10 -0.32
CA ARG A 131 -9.21 -14.91 0.93
C ARG A 131 -8.43 -14.32 2.11
N HIS A 132 -7.40 -13.52 1.83
CA HIS A 132 -6.53 -12.98 2.87
C HIS A 132 -6.12 -11.55 2.56
N VAL A 133 -5.75 -10.82 3.61
CA VAL A 133 -5.04 -9.54 3.54
C VAL A 133 -3.69 -9.71 4.22
N TYR A 134 -2.64 -9.23 3.57
CA TYR A 134 -1.29 -9.26 4.10
C TYR A 134 -0.98 -7.88 4.69
N VAL A 135 -0.41 -7.88 5.89
CA VAL A 135 -0.15 -6.66 6.68
C VAL A 135 1.31 -6.66 7.11
N ALA A 136 2.07 -5.66 6.66
CA ALA A 136 3.48 -5.50 7.00
C ALA A 136 3.62 -4.90 8.40
N ASN A 137 4.10 -5.70 9.35
CA ASN A 137 4.33 -5.29 10.73
C ASN A 137 5.73 -4.66 10.83
N THR A 138 5.86 -3.40 10.43
CA THR A 138 7.15 -2.70 10.29
C THR A 138 8.03 -2.73 11.54
N TRP A 139 7.44 -2.75 12.73
CA TRP A 139 8.18 -2.79 14.00
C TRP A 139 8.46 -4.20 14.54
N HIS A 140 8.01 -5.24 13.82
CA HIS A 140 8.06 -6.64 14.25
C HIS A 140 8.68 -7.56 13.19
N ASP A 141 9.31 -7.00 12.15
CA ASP A 141 10.03 -7.74 11.09
C ASP A 141 9.24 -8.93 10.49
N SER A 142 7.92 -8.76 10.37
CA SER A 142 6.99 -9.84 9.97
C SER A 142 5.83 -9.33 9.13
N VAL A 143 5.12 -10.27 8.50
CA VAL A 143 3.86 -10.03 7.79
C VAL A 143 2.75 -10.89 8.40
N SER A 144 1.66 -10.25 8.79
CA SER A 144 0.45 -10.93 9.28
C SER A 144 -0.49 -11.26 8.13
N LEU A 145 -1.04 -12.48 8.13
CA LEU A 145 -2.12 -12.92 7.23
C LEU A 145 -3.45 -12.83 7.95
N VAL A 146 -4.30 -11.90 7.54
CA VAL A 146 -5.66 -11.74 8.06
C VAL A 146 -6.63 -12.44 7.13
N ASP A 147 -7.47 -13.31 7.67
CA ASP A 147 -8.58 -13.92 6.92
C ASP A 147 -9.66 -12.88 6.62
N SER A 148 -10.06 -12.77 5.36
CA SER A 148 -11.02 -11.73 4.93
C SER A 148 -12.44 -11.98 5.43
N ALA A 149 -12.82 -13.24 5.69
CA ALA A 149 -14.17 -13.59 6.12
C ALA A 149 -14.32 -13.52 7.65
N SER A 150 -13.35 -14.06 8.38
CA SER A 150 -13.38 -14.13 9.85
C SER A 150 -12.70 -12.94 10.53
N HIS A 151 -11.98 -12.10 9.77
CA HIS A 151 -11.20 -10.98 10.29
C HIS A 151 -10.20 -11.39 11.39
N ALA A 152 -9.63 -12.59 11.27
CA ALA A 152 -8.70 -13.12 12.26
C ALA A 152 -7.31 -13.29 11.65
N VAL A 153 -6.27 -13.00 12.43
CA VAL A 153 -4.89 -13.32 12.05
C VAL A 153 -4.72 -14.84 12.04
N LYS A 154 -4.38 -15.41 10.88
CA LYS A 154 -4.22 -16.87 10.68
C LYS A 154 -2.77 -17.32 10.73
N ALA A 155 -1.85 -16.43 10.40
CA ALA A 155 -0.42 -16.71 10.40
C ALA A 155 0.37 -15.40 10.49
N THR A 156 1.58 -15.52 10.98
CA THR A 156 2.61 -14.48 10.92
C THR A 156 3.83 -15.09 10.24
N ILE A 157 4.38 -14.38 9.26
CA ILE A 157 5.51 -14.83 8.45
C ILE A 157 6.67 -13.88 8.73
N ASP A 158 7.78 -14.41 9.22
CA ASP A 158 9.00 -13.61 9.42
C ASP A 158 9.60 -13.22 8.07
N VAL A 159 10.00 -11.95 7.95
CA VAL A 159 10.63 -11.38 6.75
C VAL A 159 11.90 -10.62 7.13
N GLY A 160 12.41 -9.75 6.25
CA GLY A 160 13.53 -8.89 6.58
C GLY A 160 13.15 -7.76 7.54
N ARG A 161 14.13 -6.93 7.90
CA ARG A 161 13.95 -5.86 8.88
C ARG A 161 13.15 -4.70 8.32
N SER A 162 12.21 -4.21 9.13
CA SER A 162 11.31 -3.09 8.84
C SER A 162 10.58 -3.25 7.51
N PRO A 163 9.69 -4.25 7.38
CA PRO A 163 8.89 -4.44 6.18
C PRO A 163 7.98 -3.22 5.95
N TRP A 164 7.89 -2.75 4.71
CA TRP A 164 7.26 -1.46 4.39
C TRP A 164 6.00 -1.59 3.52
N ASN A 165 6.13 -2.11 2.29
CA ASN A 165 5.00 -2.37 1.39
C ASN A 165 5.01 -3.81 0.87
N ILE A 166 3.85 -4.21 0.34
CA ILE A 166 3.58 -5.54 -0.19
C ILE A 166 3.01 -5.38 -1.59
N ALA A 167 3.45 -6.22 -2.53
CA ALA A 167 2.82 -6.38 -3.83
C ALA A 167 2.58 -7.86 -4.11
N PHE A 168 1.49 -8.19 -4.81
CA PHE A 168 1.25 -9.56 -5.26
C PHE A 168 1.62 -9.72 -6.72
N ARG A 169 2.07 -10.92 -7.07
CA ARG A 169 1.95 -11.41 -8.44
C ARG A 169 0.45 -11.46 -8.81
N PRO A 170 0.03 -11.11 -10.04
CA PRO A 170 -1.40 -10.96 -10.33
C PRO A 170 -2.26 -12.22 -10.12
N ASP A 171 -1.68 -13.42 -10.27
CA ASP A 171 -2.33 -14.70 -9.96
C ASP A 171 -2.44 -15.01 -8.46
N GLY A 172 -1.87 -14.16 -7.60
CA GLY A 172 -1.86 -14.31 -6.15
C GLY A 172 -0.94 -15.42 -5.64
N SER A 173 -0.10 -16.04 -6.49
CA SER A 173 0.75 -17.17 -6.08
C SER A 173 1.96 -16.74 -5.24
N ALA A 174 2.39 -15.48 -5.38
CA ALA A 174 3.52 -14.90 -4.66
C ALA A 174 3.19 -13.50 -4.15
N ALA A 175 3.69 -13.19 -2.95
CA ALA A 175 3.73 -11.84 -2.40
C ALA A 175 5.19 -11.38 -2.27
N TYR A 176 5.45 -10.12 -2.55
CA TYR A 176 6.76 -9.50 -2.50
C TYR A 176 6.73 -8.38 -1.45
N VAL A 177 7.66 -8.39 -0.51
CA VAL A 177 7.68 -7.49 0.64
C VAL A 177 8.99 -6.71 0.65
N THR A 178 8.93 -5.39 0.62
CA THR A 178 10.12 -4.54 0.77
C THR A 178 10.54 -4.48 2.23
N ASN A 179 11.81 -4.76 2.52
CA ASN A 179 12.38 -4.73 3.87
C ASN A 179 13.36 -3.56 3.96
N ALA A 180 12.87 -2.41 4.44
CA ALA A 180 13.58 -1.14 4.34
C ALA A 180 14.95 -1.14 5.03
N ASN A 181 15.05 -1.75 6.22
CA ASN A 181 16.28 -1.80 7.01
C ASN A 181 17.14 -3.04 6.72
N SER A 182 16.75 -3.85 5.74
CA SER A 182 17.52 -5.00 5.26
C SER A 182 17.99 -4.82 3.82
N ASP A 183 17.59 -3.77 3.11
CA ASP A 183 17.91 -3.54 1.69
C ASP A 183 17.55 -4.73 0.79
N THR A 184 16.43 -5.38 1.11
CA THR A 184 15.97 -6.60 0.43
C THR A 184 14.48 -6.58 0.10
N VAL A 185 14.10 -7.49 -0.79
CA VAL A 185 12.71 -7.92 -0.99
C VAL A 185 12.57 -9.37 -0.57
N SER A 186 11.65 -9.68 0.34
CA SER A 186 11.24 -11.05 0.65
C SER A 186 10.19 -11.52 -0.35
N VAL A 187 10.34 -12.75 -0.86
CA VAL A 187 9.38 -13.43 -1.72
C VAL A 187 8.66 -14.49 -0.91
N ILE A 188 7.34 -14.36 -0.77
CA ILE A 188 6.49 -15.26 0.00
C ILE A 188 5.66 -16.09 -0.97
N ASP A 189 5.73 -17.42 -0.86
CA ASP A 189 4.76 -18.31 -1.48
C ASP A 189 3.47 -18.28 -0.66
N THR A 190 2.37 -17.87 -1.27
CA THR A 190 1.11 -17.63 -0.57
C THR A 190 0.40 -18.92 -0.17
N SER A 191 0.66 -20.02 -0.88
CA SER A 191 0.11 -21.34 -0.56
C SER A 191 0.84 -21.97 0.62
N ARG A 192 2.17 -21.84 0.66
CA ARG A 192 3.03 -22.36 1.72
C ARG A 192 3.12 -21.44 2.93
N ARG A 193 2.75 -20.17 2.78
CA ARG A 193 2.82 -19.11 3.79
C ARG A 193 4.24 -18.99 4.37
N ALA A 194 5.22 -19.02 3.49
CA ALA A 194 6.63 -19.00 3.85
C ALA A 194 7.44 -18.19 2.86
N VAL A 195 8.50 -17.56 3.34
CA VAL A 195 9.51 -16.92 2.50
C VAL A 195 10.26 -18.02 1.73
N THR A 196 10.27 -17.91 0.41
CA THR A 196 10.97 -18.85 -0.49
C THR A 196 12.25 -18.27 -1.06
N ALA A 197 12.39 -16.95 -1.07
CA ALA A 197 13.60 -16.27 -1.51
C ALA A 197 13.69 -14.86 -0.91
N THR A 198 14.91 -14.32 -0.91
CA THR A 198 15.21 -12.94 -0.56
C THR A 198 16.09 -12.35 -1.66
N VAL A 199 15.71 -11.18 -2.19
CA VAL A 199 16.42 -10.51 -3.29
C VAL A 199 17.06 -9.23 -2.75
N GLN A 200 18.37 -9.08 -2.92
CA GLN A 200 19.07 -7.83 -2.58
C GLN A 200 18.70 -6.73 -3.59
N VAL A 201 18.40 -5.53 -3.09
CA VAL A 201 18.08 -4.34 -3.89
C VAL A 201 18.89 -3.13 -3.40
N GLY A 202 18.49 -1.92 -3.78
CA GLY A 202 19.13 -0.69 -3.28
C GLY A 202 18.73 -0.36 -1.85
N HIS A 203 19.30 0.72 -1.31
CA HIS A 203 19.11 1.10 0.09
C HIS A 203 17.72 1.68 0.37
N ILE A 204 17.14 1.23 1.49
CA ILE A 204 15.81 1.62 1.98
C ILE A 204 14.73 1.40 0.89
N PRO A 205 14.47 0.15 0.48
CA PRO A 205 13.36 -0.14 -0.43
C PRO A 205 12.03 0.12 0.26
N THR A 206 11.16 0.91 -0.38
CA THR A 206 9.86 1.30 0.20
C THR A 206 8.69 0.91 -0.69
N GLY A 207 8.61 1.43 -1.91
CA GLY A 207 7.54 1.14 -2.86
C GLY A 207 7.83 -0.12 -3.67
N ILE A 208 6.78 -0.88 -3.99
CA ILE A 208 6.89 -2.09 -4.81
C ILE A 208 5.63 -2.32 -5.65
N THR A 209 5.82 -2.79 -6.87
CA THR A 209 4.73 -3.26 -7.75
C THR A 209 5.20 -4.47 -8.55
N ALA A 210 4.28 -5.33 -8.95
CA ALA A 210 4.60 -6.56 -9.66
C ALA A 210 3.59 -6.87 -10.77
N THR A 211 4.09 -7.42 -11.87
CA THR A 211 3.32 -8.11 -12.92
C THR A 211 3.65 -9.60 -12.87
N HIS A 212 3.20 -10.37 -13.87
CA HIS A 212 3.58 -11.79 -13.95
C HIS A 212 5.08 -12.01 -14.14
N ASP A 213 5.76 -11.10 -14.84
CA ASP A 213 7.13 -11.30 -15.29
C ASP A 213 8.14 -10.37 -14.61
N GLN A 214 7.68 -9.27 -14.01
CA GLN A 214 8.55 -8.21 -13.54
C GLN A 214 8.09 -7.65 -12.20
N ILE A 215 9.06 -7.26 -11.37
CA ILE A 215 8.85 -6.57 -10.10
C ILE A 215 9.66 -5.28 -10.15
N TRP A 216 9.06 -4.17 -9.74
CA TRP A 216 9.75 -2.88 -9.64
C TRP A 216 9.75 -2.43 -8.19
N VAL A 217 10.91 -2.00 -7.71
CA VAL A 217 11.14 -1.62 -6.31
C VAL A 217 11.76 -0.24 -6.30
N THR A 218 11.15 0.71 -5.57
CA THR A 218 11.75 2.02 -5.35
C THR A 218 12.68 1.96 -4.13
N ASN A 219 13.94 2.32 -4.33
CA ASN A 219 14.96 2.37 -3.30
C ASN A 219 15.14 3.83 -2.88
N ASN A 220 14.51 4.21 -1.76
CA ASN A 220 14.35 5.60 -1.37
C ASN A 220 15.70 6.28 -1.08
N ALA A 221 16.52 5.68 -0.20
CA ALA A 221 17.82 6.26 0.16
C ALA A 221 18.84 6.17 -0.98
N SER A 222 18.74 5.16 -1.85
CA SER A 222 19.57 5.10 -3.05
C SER A 222 19.10 6.01 -4.17
N SER A 223 17.89 6.58 -4.10
CA SER A 223 17.26 7.32 -5.21
C SER A 223 17.28 6.53 -6.52
N THR A 224 16.88 5.26 -6.50
CA THR A 224 16.82 4.40 -7.70
C THR A 224 15.54 3.56 -7.75
N VAL A 225 15.24 3.00 -8.93
CA VAL A 225 14.27 1.92 -9.11
C VAL A 225 14.99 0.67 -9.58
N SER A 226 14.86 -0.43 -8.83
CA SER A 226 15.31 -1.74 -9.26
C SER A 226 14.21 -2.47 -10.01
N LYS A 227 14.54 -3.02 -11.18
CA LYS A 227 13.71 -3.95 -11.95
C LYS A 227 14.22 -5.37 -11.73
N ILE A 228 13.35 -6.26 -11.28
CA ILE A 228 13.65 -7.65 -10.96
C ILE A 228 12.82 -8.54 -11.90
N ASP A 229 13.47 -9.54 -12.48
CA ASP A 229 12.78 -10.59 -13.24
C ASP A 229 12.07 -11.55 -12.27
N ALA A 230 10.75 -11.70 -12.40
CA ALA A 230 9.93 -12.42 -11.43
C ALA A 230 10.14 -13.94 -11.46
N ALA A 231 10.64 -14.50 -12.57
CA ALA A 231 10.91 -15.93 -12.69
C ALA A 231 12.25 -16.32 -12.06
N THR A 232 13.28 -15.52 -12.30
CA THR A 232 14.65 -15.77 -11.84
C THR A 232 14.98 -15.09 -10.51
N LEU A 233 14.16 -14.13 -10.09
CA LEU A 233 14.35 -13.29 -8.90
C LEU A 233 15.69 -12.55 -8.89
N LYS A 234 16.17 -12.18 -10.07
CA LYS A 234 17.40 -11.40 -10.25
C LYS A 234 17.08 -9.97 -10.61
N VAL A 235 17.81 -9.03 -10.02
CA VAL A 235 17.81 -7.62 -10.47
C VAL A 235 18.40 -7.58 -11.88
N VAL A 236 17.62 -7.14 -12.86
CA VAL A 236 18.00 -7.07 -14.28
C VAL A 236 18.30 -5.65 -14.75
N ALA A 237 17.84 -4.64 -14.01
CA ALA A 237 18.19 -3.25 -14.25
C ALA A 237 18.02 -2.41 -12.98
N THR A 238 18.80 -1.34 -12.87
CA THR A 238 18.62 -0.30 -11.85
C THR A 238 18.66 1.06 -12.54
N THR A 239 17.62 1.86 -12.34
CA THR A 239 17.47 3.18 -12.95
C THR A 239 17.57 4.25 -11.86
N PRO A 240 18.53 5.19 -11.94
CA PRO A 240 18.55 6.35 -11.06
C PRO A 240 17.29 7.19 -11.21
N LEU A 241 16.74 7.63 -10.09
CA LEU A 241 15.71 8.65 -10.03
C LEU A 241 16.39 10.02 -9.92
N GLY A 242 15.83 11.02 -10.58
CA GLY A 242 16.16 12.40 -10.27
C GLY A 242 15.72 12.71 -8.83
N LEU A 243 16.44 13.62 -8.16
CA LEU A 243 15.96 14.18 -6.89
C LEU A 243 14.69 14.98 -7.20
N SER A 244 13.55 14.51 -6.67
CA SER A 244 12.26 15.19 -6.78
C SER A 244 11.75 15.51 -5.37
N THR A 245 11.21 16.71 -5.20
CA THR A 245 10.50 17.14 -3.99
C THR A 245 9.00 16.85 -4.06
N GLU A 246 8.52 16.19 -5.12
CA GLU A 246 7.10 15.87 -5.34
C GLU A 246 6.94 14.44 -5.93
N PRO A 247 5.71 13.93 -6.06
CA PRO A 247 4.97 13.08 -5.13
C PRO A 247 5.44 11.60 -5.08
N ALA A 248 5.08 10.88 -4.00
CA ALA A 248 5.72 9.62 -3.57
C ALA A 248 4.96 8.31 -3.86
N ALA A 249 3.81 8.33 -4.52
CA ALA A 249 3.05 7.10 -4.85
C ALA A 249 2.19 7.22 -6.12
N VAL A 250 2.23 6.22 -7.01
CA VAL A 250 1.38 6.17 -8.22
C VAL A 250 0.44 4.97 -8.15
N VAL A 251 -0.86 5.19 -8.35
CA VAL A 251 -1.86 4.11 -8.47
C VAL A 251 -2.27 3.95 -9.92
N LEU A 252 -2.13 2.73 -10.45
CA LEU A 252 -2.61 2.37 -11.79
C LEU A 252 -4.04 1.81 -11.67
N VAL A 253 -5.00 2.44 -12.34
CA VAL A 253 -6.37 1.94 -12.58
C VAL A 253 -6.50 1.47 -14.01
#